data_AF-A0A4V1LFC4-F1
#
_entry.id   AF-A0A4V1LFC4-F1
#
_cell.length_a   1.000
_cell.length_b   1.000
_cell.length_c   1.000
_cell.angle_alpha   90.00
_cell.angle_beta   90.00
_cell.angle_gamma   90.00
#
_symmetry.space_group_name_H-M   'P 1'
#
loop_
_entity.id
_entity.type
_entity.pdbx_description
1 polymer ?
#
loop_
_entity_poly.entity_id
_entity_poly.type
_entity_poly.pdbx_seq_one_letter_code
_entity_poly.pdbx_strand_id
1 'polypeptide(L)'
;MDIDVFIDRRKALKLSQVKLCEGICTQATLSKFENNNRIPSLTILSRLCARLGLTVDELYQDQEETASRLAQALDTVEEELMTEDYRRVLRGLAKINVTQLDAIPLKMQFYYLRGIVNTLVNRQPDKVLFDFSRILNDLDERHQTIMTQLAFLGSGILYARRQEHDQAVFYFEKVRHYLRHLEPTVAATRENNYHLRVLTLIYYTAEFYAGDTNYKLSNQLINSGLNMCSDHHVTYYLPRLKFLAAQNALAEHRSQTVVSQLLDEALAFARLNRNEVIEVKVAAMRNQVRQTSTGKATKPLLTPGQEPQMKAQPEK
;
A
#
# COMPACT_ATOMS: atom_id res chain seq x y z
N MET A 1 -20.24 18.36 -1.03
CA MET A 1 -21.57 18.84 -0.65
C MET A 1 -22.54 18.46 -1.75
N ASP A 2 -23.44 17.55 -1.41
CA ASP A 2 -24.56 17.16 -2.25
C ASP A 2 -25.72 18.14 -2.05
N ILE A 3 -25.99 18.94 -3.09
CA ILE A 3 -27.06 19.94 -3.08
C ILE A 3 -28.42 19.29 -3.39
N ASP A 4 -28.43 18.11 -4.02
CA ASP A 4 -29.66 17.41 -4.35
C ASP A 4 -30.36 16.92 -3.08
N VAL A 5 -29.61 16.45 -2.08
CA VAL A 5 -30.14 16.14 -0.74
C VAL A 5 -30.90 17.33 -0.14
N PHE A 6 -30.33 18.54 -0.25
CA PHE A 6 -30.96 19.76 0.23
C PHE A 6 -32.24 20.09 -0.55
N ILE A 7 -32.18 20.02 -1.89
CA ILE A 7 -33.29 20.35 -2.79
C ILE A 7 -34.45 19.37 -2.59
N ASP A 8 -34.15 18.08 -2.52
CA ASP A 8 -35.15 17.02 -2.37
C ASP A 8 -35.84 17.11 -1.02
N ARG A 9 -35.11 17.43 0.05
CA ARG A 9 -35.72 17.70 1.36
C ARG A 9 -36.67 18.89 1.31
N ARG A 10 -36.28 20.00 0.68
CA ARG A 10 -37.16 21.17 0.51
C ARG A 10 -38.44 20.79 -0.26
N LYS A 11 -38.30 20.06 -1.36
CA LYS A 11 -39.42 19.59 -2.18
C LYS A 11 -40.34 18.63 -1.42
N ALA A 12 -39.79 17.70 -0.64
CA ALA A 12 -40.54 16.78 0.21
C ALA A 12 -41.39 17.52 1.27
N LEU A 13 -40.85 18.60 1.84
CA LEU A 13 -41.57 19.50 2.75
C LEU A 13 -42.52 20.48 2.03
N LYS A 14 -42.56 20.45 0.69
CA LYS A 14 -43.38 21.33 -0.17
C LYS A 14 -43.14 22.83 0.08
N LEU A 15 -41.92 23.20 0.46
CA LEU A 15 -41.54 24.59 0.72
C LEU A 15 -41.11 25.29 -0.57
N SER A 16 -41.62 26.50 -0.83
CA SER A 16 -41.08 27.37 -1.88
C SER A 16 -39.74 27.96 -1.45
N GLN A 17 -38.90 28.36 -2.42
CA GLN A 17 -37.64 29.05 -2.10
C GLN A 17 -37.89 30.33 -1.28
N VAL A 18 -38.92 31.10 -1.63
CA VAL A 18 -39.32 32.31 -0.89
C VAL A 18 -39.63 31.99 0.56
N LYS A 19 -40.38 30.90 0.82
CA LYS A 19 -40.72 30.51 2.18
C LYS A 19 -39.52 30.00 2.96
N LEU A 20 -38.65 29.25 2.30
CA LEU A 20 -37.43 28.72 2.93
C LEU A 20 -36.44 29.83 3.28
N CYS A 21 -36.27 30.84 2.43
CA CYS A 21 -35.27 31.90 2.65
C CYS A 21 -35.72 33.03 3.59
N GLU A 22 -37.03 33.12 3.92
CA GLU A 22 -37.63 34.19 4.72
C GLU A 22 -36.89 34.45 6.05
N GLY A 23 -36.39 35.68 6.26
CA GLY A 23 -35.63 36.04 7.47
C GLY A 23 -34.25 35.39 7.60
N ILE A 24 -33.75 34.72 6.55
CA ILE A 24 -32.43 34.11 6.48
C ILE A 24 -31.58 34.74 5.37
N CYS A 25 -32.07 34.74 4.13
CA CYS A 25 -31.38 35.30 2.97
C CYS A 25 -32.38 35.73 1.88
N THR A 26 -31.89 36.29 0.77
CA THR A 26 -32.75 36.62 -0.38
C THR A 26 -33.06 35.36 -1.20
N GLN A 27 -34.21 35.34 -1.87
CA GLN A 27 -34.58 34.22 -2.75
C GLN A 27 -33.56 34.04 -3.90
N ALA A 28 -32.94 35.12 -4.36
CA ALA A 28 -31.86 35.05 -5.34
C ALA A 28 -30.61 34.30 -4.81
N THR A 29 -30.28 34.45 -3.53
CA THR A 29 -29.17 33.71 -2.90
C THR A 29 -29.49 32.22 -2.82
N LEU A 30 -30.70 31.86 -2.39
CA LEU A 30 -31.13 30.46 -2.35
C LEU A 30 -31.20 29.83 -3.75
N SER A 31 -31.70 30.57 -4.75
CA SER A 31 -31.74 30.10 -6.14
C SER A 31 -30.35 29.85 -6.71
N LYS A 32 -29.37 30.72 -6.43
CA LYS A 32 -27.97 30.50 -6.86
C LYS A 32 -27.31 29.33 -6.16
N PHE A 33 -27.69 29.06 -4.92
CA PHE A 33 -27.23 27.87 -4.20
C PHE A 33 -27.79 26.61 -4.85
N GLU A 34 -29.11 26.53 -5.07
CA GLU A 34 -29.76 25.33 -5.64
C GLU A 34 -29.39 25.09 -7.12
N ASN A 35 -29.20 26.14 -7.93
CA ASN A 35 -29.05 25.98 -9.39
C ASN A 35 -27.62 26.15 -9.90
N ASN A 36 -26.76 26.88 -9.18
CA ASN A 36 -25.43 27.27 -9.68
C ASN A 36 -24.30 26.84 -8.73
N ASN A 37 -24.57 25.96 -7.78
CA ASN A 37 -23.64 25.50 -6.73
C ASN A 37 -22.93 26.64 -5.97
N ARG A 38 -23.55 27.81 -5.87
CA ARG A 38 -22.95 28.95 -5.15
C ARG A 38 -23.23 28.81 -3.65
N ILE A 39 -22.27 28.25 -2.94
CA ILE A 39 -22.34 28.00 -1.51
C ILE A 39 -22.50 29.33 -0.74
N PRO A 40 -23.58 29.52 0.04
CA PRO A 40 -23.75 30.71 0.88
C PRO A 40 -22.84 30.63 2.12
N SER A 41 -22.83 31.67 2.95
CA SER A 41 -22.07 31.61 4.22
C SER A 41 -22.57 30.46 5.10
N LEU A 42 -21.69 29.89 5.93
CA LEU A 42 -22.04 28.79 6.83
C LEU A 42 -23.22 29.15 7.74
N THR A 43 -23.32 30.41 8.18
CA THR A 43 -24.45 30.93 8.97
C THR A 43 -25.78 30.88 8.21
N ILE A 44 -25.78 31.17 6.90
CA ILE A 44 -26.98 31.07 6.07
C ILE A 44 -27.30 29.59 5.83
N LEU A 45 -26.30 28.80 5.45
CA LEU A 45 -26.48 27.37 5.18
C LEU A 45 -27.03 26.62 6.40
N SER A 46 -26.46 26.83 7.58
CA SER A 46 -26.92 26.18 8.81
C SER A 46 -28.35 26.55 9.18
N ARG A 47 -28.75 27.82 9.03
CA ARG A 47 -30.12 28.27 9.27
C ARG A 47 -31.11 27.69 8.25
N LEU A 48 -30.70 27.55 6.99
CA LEU A 48 -31.51 26.91 5.96
C LEU A 48 -31.68 25.41 6.24
N CYS A 49 -30.60 24.69 6.56
CA CYS A 49 -30.64 23.28 6.95
C CYS A 49 -31.53 23.07 8.18
N ALA A 50 -31.36 23.88 9.24
CA ALA A 50 -32.18 23.80 10.44
C ALA A 50 -33.68 23.95 10.13
N ARG A 51 -34.06 24.84 9.20
CA ARG A 51 -35.45 25.02 8.78
C ARG A 51 -35.99 23.82 7.98
N LEU A 52 -35.12 23.08 7.29
CA LEU A 52 -35.45 21.81 6.62
C LEU A 52 -35.40 20.59 7.57
N GLY A 53 -35.01 20.79 8.83
CA GLY A 53 -34.75 19.71 9.78
C GLY A 53 -33.56 18.85 9.37
N LEU A 54 -32.56 19.45 8.73
CA LEU A 54 -31.28 18.82 8.36
C LEU A 54 -30.14 19.43 9.17
N THR A 55 -29.04 18.69 9.30
CA THR A 55 -27.73 19.23 9.66
C THR A 55 -26.95 19.62 8.41
N VAL A 56 -25.86 20.38 8.58
CA VAL A 56 -24.95 20.66 7.45
C VAL A 56 -24.19 19.39 7.06
N ASP A 57 -23.87 18.53 8.02
CA ASP A 57 -23.11 17.28 7.82
C ASP A 57 -23.88 16.28 6.93
N GLU A 58 -25.20 16.25 7.02
CA GLU A 58 -26.06 15.44 6.14
C GLU A 58 -25.89 15.79 4.66
N LEU A 59 -25.43 17.00 4.32
CA LEU A 59 -25.13 17.38 2.93
C LEU A 59 -23.80 16.81 2.43
N TYR A 60 -23.04 16.09 3.26
CA TYR A 60 -21.73 15.52 2.90
C TYR A 60 -21.67 14.00 3.04
N GLN A 61 -22.76 13.34 3.48
CA GLN A 61 -22.80 11.89 3.73
C GLN A 61 -22.33 11.06 2.52
N ASP A 62 -22.78 11.37 1.30
CA ASP A 62 -22.37 10.66 0.09
C ASP A 62 -20.86 10.76 -0.19
N GLN A 63 -20.25 11.91 0.14
CA GLN A 63 -18.81 12.12 0.00
C GLN A 63 -18.03 11.34 1.07
N GLU A 64 -18.51 11.34 2.32
CA GLU A 64 -17.91 10.55 3.40
C GLU A 64 -17.98 9.05 3.10
N GLU A 65 -19.13 8.56 2.61
CA GLU A 65 -19.29 7.17 2.23
C GLU A 65 -18.37 6.81 1.05
N THR A 66 -18.27 7.68 0.05
CA THR A 66 -17.35 7.49 -1.08
C THR A 66 -15.89 7.44 -0.63
N ALA A 67 -15.47 8.34 0.24
CA ALA A 67 -14.11 8.36 0.79
C ALA A 67 -13.82 7.09 1.60
N SER A 68 -14.78 6.63 2.42
CA SER A 68 -14.67 5.39 3.18
C SER A 68 -14.54 4.16 2.28
N ARG A 69 -15.38 4.06 1.23
CA ARG A 69 -15.29 2.98 0.23
C ARG A 69 -13.95 2.97 -0.50
N LEU A 70 -13.42 4.15 -0.86
CA LEU A 70 -12.11 4.27 -1.52
C LEU A 70 -10.96 3.90 -0.58
N ALA A 71 -11.03 4.30 0.70
CA ALA A 71 -10.06 3.90 1.71
C ALA A 71 -10.02 2.38 1.89
N GLN A 72 -11.19 1.73 2.03
CA GLN A 72 -11.29 0.27 2.12
C GLN A 72 -10.76 -0.43 0.88
N ALA A 73 -11.01 0.12 -0.32
CA ALA A 73 -10.49 -0.42 -1.57
C ALA A 73 -8.95 -0.35 -1.60
N LEU A 74 -8.35 0.75 -1.16
CA LEU A 74 -6.89 0.89 -1.07
C LEU A 74 -6.29 -0.05 -0.01
N ASP A 75 -6.94 -0.21 1.14
CA ASP A 75 -6.52 -1.14 2.18
C ASP A 75 -6.53 -2.59 1.68
N THR A 76 -7.56 -2.98 0.91
CA THR A 76 -7.63 -4.31 0.27
C THR A 76 -6.50 -4.49 -0.75
N VAL A 77 -6.24 -3.48 -1.59
CA VAL A 77 -5.14 -3.52 -2.56
C VAL A 77 -3.78 -3.66 -1.86
N GLU A 78 -3.62 -3.05 -0.69
CA GLU A 78 -2.41 -3.16 0.11
C GLU A 78 -2.22 -4.58 0.65
N GLU A 79 -3.28 -5.24 1.15
CA GLU A 79 -3.22 -6.66 1.55
C GLU A 79 -2.86 -7.60 0.38
N GLU A 80 -3.43 -7.36 -0.80
CA GLU A 80 -3.13 -8.12 -2.03
C GLU A 80 -1.67 -7.95 -2.48
N LEU A 81 -1.09 -6.76 -2.28
CA LEU A 81 0.32 -6.50 -2.54
C LEU A 81 1.21 -7.36 -1.64
N MET A 82 0.82 -7.57 -0.38
CA MET A 82 1.61 -8.36 0.59
C MET A 82 1.63 -9.85 0.25
N THR A 83 0.53 -10.36 -0.29
CA THR A 83 0.40 -11.76 -0.74
C THR A 83 0.97 -12.01 -2.14
N GLU A 84 1.63 -11.02 -2.75
CA GLU A 84 2.21 -11.07 -4.10
C GLU A 84 1.17 -11.29 -5.23
N ASP A 85 -0.12 -11.03 -4.99
CA ASP A 85 -1.15 -11.07 -6.05
C ASP A 85 -1.18 -9.76 -6.84
N TYR A 86 -0.10 -9.50 -7.58
CA TYR A 86 0.06 -8.27 -8.37
C TYR A 86 -1.03 -8.10 -9.44
N ARG A 87 -1.67 -9.20 -9.87
CA ARG A 87 -2.79 -9.13 -10.83
C ARG A 87 -4.01 -8.50 -10.19
N ARG A 88 -4.34 -8.85 -8.94
CA ARG A 88 -5.44 -8.20 -8.22
C ARG A 88 -5.10 -6.77 -7.86
N VAL A 89 -3.88 -6.50 -7.41
CA VAL A 89 -3.40 -5.12 -7.13
C VAL A 89 -3.62 -4.21 -8.34
N LEU A 90 -3.16 -4.62 -9.53
CA LEU A 90 -3.32 -3.83 -10.76
C LEU A 90 -4.81 -3.63 -11.11
N ARG A 91 -5.66 -4.65 -10.96
CA ARG A 91 -7.12 -4.54 -11.21
C ARG A 91 -7.82 -3.65 -10.19
N GLY A 92 -7.43 -3.70 -8.92
CA GLY A 92 -7.97 -2.84 -7.87
C GLY A 92 -7.64 -1.38 -8.13
N LEU A 93 -6.37 -1.07 -8.40
CA LEU A 93 -5.92 0.28 -8.72
C LEU A 93 -6.56 0.84 -10.00
N ALA A 94 -6.81 0.01 -11.02
CA ALA A 94 -7.46 0.45 -12.26
C ALA A 94 -8.90 0.95 -12.06
N LYS A 95 -9.58 0.53 -10.99
CA LYS A 95 -10.94 0.98 -10.65
C LYS A 95 -10.96 2.30 -9.90
N ILE A 96 -9.82 2.77 -9.40
CA ILE A 96 -9.73 3.96 -8.57
C ILE A 96 -9.38 5.15 -9.46
N ASN A 97 -10.28 6.13 -9.51
CA ASN A 97 -9.98 7.41 -10.12
C ASN A 97 -9.29 8.33 -9.11
N VAL A 98 -7.98 8.52 -9.26
CA VAL A 98 -7.17 9.37 -8.37
C VAL A 98 -7.65 10.82 -8.32
N THR A 99 -8.35 11.32 -9.35
CA THR A 99 -8.88 12.70 -9.34
C THR A 99 -10.09 12.86 -8.40
N GLN A 100 -10.71 11.76 -7.97
CA GLN A 100 -11.81 11.73 -7.00
C GLN A 100 -11.32 11.51 -5.57
N LEU A 101 -10.03 11.21 -5.38
CA LEU A 101 -9.43 11.16 -4.04
C LEU A 101 -9.13 12.59 -3.62
N ASP A 102 -9.90 13.18 -2.73
CA ASP A 102 -9.59 14.51 -2.20
C ASP A 102 -8.59 14.44 -1.03
N ALA A 103 -8.75 13.43 -0.17
CA ALA A 103 -7.91 13.25 1.02
C ALA A 103 -6.45 12.95 0.63
N ILE A 104 -5.53 13.81 1.10
CA ILE A 104 -4.09 13.67 0.88
C ILE A 104 -3.56 12.29 1.31
N PRO A 105 -3.93 11.72 2.48
CA PRO A 105 -3.48 10.38 2.87
C PRO A 105 -3.84 9.30 1.85
N LEU A 106 -5.06 9.33 1.29
CA LEU A 106 -5.50 8.35 0.30
C LEU A 106 -4.79 8.54 -1.05
N LYS A 107 -4.50 9.79 -1.46
CA LYS A 107 -3.65 10.05 -2.63
C LYS A 107 -2.27 9.44 -2.45
N MET A 108 -1.64 9.65 -1.30
CA MET A 108 -0.32 9.07 -1.02
C MET A 108 -0.36 7.54 -1.06
N GLN A 109 -1.32 6.91 -0.40
CA GLN A 109 -1.49 5.46 -0.41
C GLN A 109 -1.66 4.94 -1.86
N PHE A 110 -2.48 5.60 -2.68
CA PHE A 110 -2.65 5.25 -4.09
C PHE A 110 -1.34 5.35 -4.88
N TYR A 111 -0.61 6.46 -4.79
CA TYR A 111 0.65 6.64 -5.51
C TYR A 111 1.72 5.65 -5.04
N TYR A 112 1.77 5.35 -3.75
CA TYR A 112 2.67 4.34 -3.19
C TYR A 112 2.37 2.96 -3.78
N LEU A 113 1.11 2.50 -3.71
CA LEU A 113 0.70 1.18 -4.19
C LEU A 113 0.96 1.05 -5.69
N ARG A 114 0.60 2.08 -6.47
CA ARG A 114 0.81 2.11 -7.92
C ARG A 114 2.29 2.14 -8.29
N GLY A 115 3.09 2.95 -7.59
CA GLY A 115 4.53 3.02 -7.79
C GLY A 115 5.20 1.67 -7.51
N ILE A 116 4.94 1.08 -6.35
CA ILE A 116 5.54 -0.20 -5.95
C ILE A 116 5.16 -1.34 -6.89
N VAL A 117 3.87 -1.54 -7.20
CA VAL A 117 3.49 -2.64 -8.09
C VAL A 117 4.10 -2.45 -9.49
N ASN A 118 4.15 -1.21 -9.99
CA ASN A 118 4.78 -0.92 -11.27
C ASN A 118 6.29 -1.16 -11.26
N THR A 119 6.98 -0.90 -10.15
CA THR A 119 8.39 -1.31 -9.97
C THR A 119 8.52 -2.83 -10.01
N LEU A 120 7.70 -3.55 -9.24
CA LEU A 120 7.79 -5.01 -9.09
C LEU A 120 7.48 -5.76 -10.38
N VAL A 121 6.61 -5.21 -11.23
CA VAL A 121 6.28 -5.76 -12.55
C VAL A 121 7.08 -5.14 -13.71
N ASN A 122 8.15 -4.39 -13.41
CA ASN A 122 9.08 -3.81 -14.39
C ASN A 122 8.41 -2.90 -15.45
N ARG A 123 7.51 -2.02 -15.01
CA ARG A 123 6.96 -0.97 -15.88
C ARG A 123 8.00 0.13 -16.13
N GLN A 124 7.64 1.07 -17.01
CA GLN A 124 8.52 2.17 -17.42
C GLN A 124 8.97 3.00 -16.20
N PRO A 125 10.30 3.19 -16.01
CA PRO A 125 10.87 3.90 -14.87
C PRO A 125 10.31 5.31 -14.66
N ASP A 126 10.06 6.06 -15.73
CA ASP A 126 9.57 7.44 -15.63
C ASP A 126 8.20 7.51 -14.96
N LYS A 127 7.31 6.55 -15.24
CA LYS A 127 5.98 6.47 -14.62
C LYS A 127 6.06 6.08 -13.14
N VAL A 128 6.98 5.19 -12.81
CA VAL A 128 7.25 4.77 -11.43
C VAL A 128 7.80 5.94 -10.61
N LEU A 129 8.82 6.61 -11.12
CA LEU A 129 9.44 7.75 -10.46
C LEU A 129 8.49 8.93 -10.34
N PHE A 130 7.60 9.13 -11.33
CA PHE A 130 6.53 10.11 -11.22
C PHE A 130 5.66 9.85 -9.98
N ASP A 131 5.18 8.62 -9.79
CA ASP A 131 4.35 8.27 -8.62
C ASP A 131 5.07 8.55 -7.29
N PHE A 132 6.35 8.19 -7.19
CA PHE A 132 7.13 8.48 -5.99
C PHE A 132 7.38 9.99 -5.81
N SER A 133 7.61 10.74 -6.89
CA SER A 133 7.78 12.20 -6.82
C SER A 133 6.51 12.92 -6.35
N ARG A 134 5.31 12.40 -6.65
CA ARG A 134 4.04 12.94 -6.13
C ARG A 134 4.00 12.89 -4.61
N ILE A 135 4.58 11.86 -4.00
CA ILE A 135 4.70 11.75 -2.54
C ILE A 135 5.82 12.68 -2.05
N LEU A 136 7.03 12.52 -2.60
CA LEU A 136 8.24 13.15 -2.07
C LEU A 136 8.29 14.68 -2.23
N ASN A 137 7.63 15.22 -3.26
CA ASN A 137 7.79 16.62 -3.68
C ASN A 137 6.47 17.43 -3.69
N ASP A 138 5.35 16.84 -3.26
CA ASP A 138 4.04 17.53 -3.24
C ASP A 138 3.23 17.11 -2.00
N LEU A 139 2.91 15.82 -1.87
CA LEU A 139 1.95 15.37 -0.84
C LEU A 139 2.56 15.25 0.56
N ASP A 140 3.86 14.97 0.67
CA ASP A 140 4.60 14.86 1.94
C ASP A 140 5.99 15.52 1.82
N GLU A 141 6.05 16.77 1.38
CA GLU A 141 7.31 17.51 1.15
C GLU A 141 8.26 17.55 2.37
N ARG A 142 7.70 17.45 3.58
CA ARG A 142 8.46 17.44 4.84
C ARG A 142 8.93 16.05 5.26
N HIS A 143 8.62 15.02 4.48
CA HIS A 143 9.05 13.63 4.68
C HIS A 143 8.65 13.07 6.05
N GLN A 144 7.44 13.39 6.50
CA GLN A 144 6.99 13.10 7.87
C GLN A 144 6.31 11.74 8.01
N THR A 145 5.85 11.16 6.90
CA THR A 145 5.02 9.96 6.94
C THR A 145 5.78 8.72 6.48
N ILE A 146 5.26 7.55 6.83
CA ILE A 146 5.74 6.26 6.31
C ILE A 146 5.65 6.18 4.77
N MET A 147 4.76 6.97 4.14
CA MET A 147 4.61 6.99 2.68
C MET A 147 5.87 7.47 1.97
N THR A 148 6.59 8.43 2.55
CA THR A 148 7.91 8.84 2.06
C THR A 148 8.91 7.67 2.09
N GLN A 149 8.91 6.89 3.16
CA GLN A 149 9.83 5.75 3.31
C GLN A 149 9.50 4.65 2.30
N LEU A 150 8.22 4.43 2.03
CA LEU A 150 7.77 3.49 0.99
C LEU A 150 8.12 4.00 -0.42
N ALA A 151 8.09 5.30 -0.67
CA ALA A 151 8.56 5.90 -1.92
C ALA A 151 10.09 5.75 -2.11
N PHE A 152 10.87 5.92 -1.04
CA PHE A 152 12.30 5.60 -1.06
C PHE A 152 12.54 4.12 -1.31
N LEU A 153 11.82 3.24 -0.63
CA LEU A 153 11.91 1.79 -0.84
C LEU A 153 11.66 1.44 -2.32
N GLY A 154 10.56 1.93 -2.89
CA GLY A 154 10.21 1.66 -4.28
C GLY A 154 11.23 2.20 -5.27
N SER A 155 11.83 3.36 -4.99
CA SER A 155 12.94 3.92 -5.76
C SER A 155 14.18 3.02 -5.68
N GLY A 156 14.54 2.55 -4.48
CA GLY A 156 15.65 1.62 -4.26
C GLY A 156 15.49 0.31 -5.03
N ILE A 157 14.29 -0.29 -5.00
CA ILE A 157 13.98 -1.51 -5.77
C ILE A 157 14.13 -1.23 -7.28
N LEU A 158 13.64 -0.09 -7.76
CA LEU A 158 13.75 0.28 -9.18
C LEU A 158 15.21 0.38 -9.63
N TYR A 159 16.04 1.10 -8.87
CA TYR A 159 17.46 1.24 -9.19
C TYR A 159 18.22 -0.09 -9.08
N ALA A 160 17.92 -0.92 -8.07
CA ALA A 160 18.51 -2.25 -7.94
C ALA A 160 18.23 -3.14 -9.16
N ARG A 161 16.97 -3.13 -9.66
CA ARG A 161 16.58 -3.89 -10.86
C ARG A 161 17.23 -3.40 -12.14
N ARG A 162 17.63 -2.13 -12.18
CA ARG A 162 18.38 -1.51 -13.27
C ARG A 162 19.90 -1.70 -13.15
N GLN A 163 20.36 -2.43 -12.13
CA GLN A 163 21.79 -2.60 -11.81
C GLN A 163 22.49 -1.28 -11.48
N GLU A 164 21.74 -0.26 -11.08
CA GLU A 164 22.23 1.03 -10.61
C GLU A 164 22.45 0.95 -9.10
N HIS A 165 23.52 0.24 -8.71
CA HIS A 165 23.73 -0.20 -7.34
C HIS A 165 23.92 0.95 -6.35
N ASP A 166 24.73 1.97 -6.67
CA ASP A 166 24.99 3.10 -5.77
C ASP A 166 23.71 3.85 -5.40
N GLN A 167 22.83 4.07 -6.39
CA GLN A 167 21.52 4.66 -6.20
C GLN A 167 20.62 3.77 -5.35
N ALA A 168 20.62 2.46 -5.59
CA ALA A 168 19.86 1.51 -4.78
C ALA A 168 20.29 1.58 -3.30
N VAL A 169 21.60 1.50 -3.03
CA VAL A 169 22.18 1.63 -1.69
C VAL A 169 21.72 2.94 -1.04
N PHE A 170 21.80 4.06 -1.74
CA PHE A 170 21.37 5.36 -1.23
C PHE A 170 19.92 5.35 -0.71
N TYR A 171 18.99 4.78 -1.46
CA TYR A 171 17.58 4.72 -1.04
C TYR A 171 17.34 3.70 0.07
N PHE A 172 17.94 2.50 0.00
CA PHE A 172 17.80 1.49 1.05
C PHE A 172 18.43 1.91 2.38
N GLU A 173 19.49 2.74 2.36
CA GLU A 173 20.06 3.35 3.56
C GLU A 173 19.08 4.30 4.25
N LYS A 174 18.32 5.10 3.50
CA LYS A 174 17.26 5.96 4.07
C LYS A 174 16.20 5.13 4.77
N VAL A 175 15.72 4.06 4.13
CA VAL A 175 14.73 3.15 4.70
C VAL A 175 15.27 2.47 5.96
N ARG A 176 16.52 1.99 5.92
CA ARG A 176 17.16 1.38 7.09
C ARG A 176 17.32 2.37 8.24
N HIS A 177 17.72 3.60 7.96
CA HIS A 177 17.83 4.65 8.96
C HIS A 177 16.48 4.89 9.65
N TYR A 178 15.39 4.97 8.88
CA TYR A 178 14.04 5.06 9.42
C TYR A 178 13.68 3.87 10.31
N LEU A 179 13.89 2.63 9.84
CA LEU A 179 13.56 1.42 10.60
C LEU A 179 14.32 1.30 11.93
N ARG A 180 15.55 1.80 12.00
CA ARG A 180 16.37 1.80 13.23
C ARG A 180 15.89 2.76 14.31
N HIS A 181 15.17 3.80 13.91
CA HIS A 181 14.66 4.85 14.80
C HIS A 181 13.12 4.87 14.79
N LEU A 182 12.51 3.73 14.44
CA LEU A 182 11.06 3.62 14.35
C LEU A 182 10.46 3.64 15.76
N GLU A 183 9.98 4.81 16.17
CA GLU A 183 9.18 5.00 17.37
C GLU A 183 7.73 5.24 16.94
N PRO A 184 6.90 4.17 16.85
CA PRO A 184 5.54 4.31 16.35
C PRO A 184 4.73 5.20 17.30
N THR A 185 4.16 6.29 16.76
CA THR A 185 3.22 7.10 17.53
C THR A 185 1.90 6.36 17.70
N VAL A 186 1.15 6.67 18.78
CA VAL A 186 -0.20 6.13 18.99
C VAL A 186 -1.14 6.45 17.83
N ALA A 187 -0.92 7.56 17.13
CA ALA A 187 -1.69 7.91 15.94
C ALA A 187 -1.34 7.01 14.74
N ALA A 188 -0.04 6.75 14.52
CA ALA A 188 0.41 5.90 13.43
C ALA A 188 -0.07 4.45 13.57
N THR A 189 -0.11 3.91 14.80
CA THR A 189 -0.59 2.54 15.03
C THR A 189 -2.11 2.38 14.89
N ARG A 190 -2.87 3.48 14.87
CA ARG A 190 -4.31 3.48 14.58
C ARG A 190 -4.61 3.49 13.08
N GLU A 191 -3.62 3.77 12.23
CA GLU A 191 -3.80 3.66 10.79
C GLU A 191 -3.95 2.19 10.39
N ASN A 192 -4.97 1.90 9.58
CA ASN A 192 -5.10 0.59 8.95
C ASN A 192 -3.81 0.25 8.21
N ASN A 193 -3.43 -1.02 8.28
CA ASN A 193 -2.27 -1.58 7.58
C ASN A 193 -0.91 -0.96 7.93
N TYR A 194 -0.79 -0.17 9.00
CA TYR A 194 0.50 0.39 9.43
C TYR A 194 1.58 -0.68 9.57
N HIS A 195 1.26 -1.79 10.26
CA HIS A 195 2.19 -2.91 10.42
C HIS A 195 2.53 -3.59 9.08
N LEU A 196 1.59 -3.65 8.12
CA LEU A 196 1.87 -4.19 6.78
C LEU A 196 2.88 -3.32 6.03
N ARG A 197 2.78 -1.99 6.16
CA ARG A 197 3.73 -1.04 5.55
C ARG A 197 5.11 -1.18 6.15
N VAL A 198 5.22 -1.29 7.47
CA VAL A 198 6.52 -1.52 8.12
C VAL A 198 7.11 -2.86 7.69
N LEU A 199 6.31 -3.93 7.63
CA LEU A 199 6.76 -5.23 7.13
C LEU A 199 7.19 -5.18 5.64
N THR A 200 6.57 -4.32 4.83
CA THR A 200 7.00 -4.03 3.46
C THR A 200 8.40 -3.43 3.41
N LEU A 201 8.63 -2.39 4.22
CA LEU A 201 9.95 -1.77 4.36
C LEU A 201 11.00 -2.79 4.81
N ILE A 202 10.69 -3.58 5.85
CA ILE A 202 11.59 -4.61 6.39
C ILE A 202 11.92 -5.65 5.32
N TYR A 203 10.91 -6.25 4.70
CA TYR A 203 11.10 -7.36 3.77
C TYR A 203 11.97 -6.97 2.58
N TYR A 204 11.62 -5.91 1.85
CA TYR A 204 12.36 -5.53 0.65
C TYR A 204 13.74 -4.96 0.98
N THR A 205 13.93 -4.34 2.15
CA THR A 205 15.26 -3.94 2.61
C THR A 205 16.12 -5.16 2.98
N ALA A 206 15.53 -6.17 3.62
CA ALA A 206 16.22 -7.43 3.90
C ALA A 206 16.57 -8.18 2.60
N GLU A 207 15.68 -8.17 1.62
CA GLU A 207 15.88 -8.76 0.30
C GLU A 207 17.06 -8.10 -0.42
N PHE A 208 17.12 -6.77 -0.40
CA PHE A 208 18.24 -6.01 -0.97
C PHE A 208 19.58 -6.41 -0.34
N TYR A 209 19.67 -6.43 1.00
CA TYR A 209 20.91 -6.83 1.67
C TYR A 209 21.26 -8.31 1.48
N ALA A 210 20.28 -9.19 1.28
CA ALA A 210 20.54 -10.58 0.90
C ALA A 210 21.15 -10.65 -0.52
N GLY A 211 20.62 -9.88 -1.47
CA GLY A 211 21.16 -9.75 -2.83
C GLY A 211 22.58 -9.19 -2.85
N ASP A 212 22.90 -8.32 -1.89
CA ASP A 212 24.25 -7.77 -1.67
C ASP A 212 25.15 -8.67 -0.81
N THR A 213 24.74 -9.92 -0.56
CA THR A 213 25.45 -10.92 0.27
C THR A 213 25.66 -10.52 1.74
N ASN A 214 25.04 -9.42 2.19
CA ASN A 214 25.03 -9.01 3.58
C ASN A 214 23.93 -9.76 4.37
N TYR A 215 24.09 -11.08 4.45
CA TYR A 215 23.15 -11.98 5.12
C TYR A 215 22.96 -11.66 6.60
N LYS A 216 24.00 -11.13 7.26
CA LYS A 216 23.90 -10.69 8.66
C LYS A 216 22.83 -9.60 8.83
N LEU A 217 22.90 -8.55 8.02
CA LEU A 217 21.93 -7.46 8.11
C LEU A 217 20.55 -7.88 7.60
N SER A 218 20.51 -8.68 6.53
CA SER A 218 19.26 -9.28 6.04
C SER A 218 18.56 -10.09 7.15
N ASN A 219 19.27 -10.99 7.82
CA ASN A 219 18.73 -11.80 8.91
C ASN A 219 18.31 -10.97 10.14
N GLN A 220 19.00 -9.86 10.43
CA GLN A 220 18.57 -8.93 11.50
C GLN A 220 17.21 -8.30 11.17
N LEU A 221 17.03 -7.83 9.93
CA LEU A 221 15.76 -7.27 9.46
C LEU A 221 14.67 -8.34 9.44
N ILE A 222 14.97 -9.55 8.93
CA ILE A 222 14.02 -10.67 8.94
C ILE A 222 13.53 -10.97 10.36
N ASN A 223 14.45 -11.08 11.33
CA ASN A 223 14.08 -11.34 12.72
C ASN A 223 13.23 -10.21 13.31
N SER A 224 13.54 -8.96 13.00
CA SER A 224 12.70 -7.81 13.39
C SER A 224 11.28 -7.92 12.80
N GLY A 225 11.16 -8.29 11.52
CA GLY A 225 9.86 -8.52 10.89
C GLY A 225 9.09 -9.70 11.48
N LEU A 226 9.77 -10.80 11.82
CA LEU A 226 9.15 -11.96 12.47
C LEU A 226 8.64 -11.63 13.87
N ASN A 227 9.39 -10.85 14.66
CA ASN A 227 8.93 -10.36 15.96
C ASN A 227 7.68 -9.50 15.80
N MET A 228 7.68 -8.55 14.87
CA MET A 228 6.50 -7.72 14.58
C MET A 228 5.28 -8.55 14.16
N CYS A 229 5.48 -9.57 13.31
CA CYS A 229 4.40 -10.49 12.94
C CYS A 229 3.84 -11.24 14.15
N SER A 230 4.70 -11.66 15.07
CA SER A 230 4.31 -12.33 16.32
C SER A 230 3.53 -11.39 17.24
N ASP A 231 4.07 -10.21 17.52
CA ASP A 231 3.54 -9.24 18.48
C ASP A 231 2.18 -8.66 18.04
N HIS A 232 1.98 -8.50 16.74
CA HIS A 232 0.76 -7.92 16.16
C HIS A 232 -0.14 -8.94 15.45
N HIS A 233 0.18 -10.23 15.56
CA HIS A 233 -0.58 -11.33 14.96
C HIS A 233 -0.81 -11.18 13.44
N VAL A 234 0.18 -10.67 12.72
CA VAL A 234 0.14 -10.48 11.27
C VAL A 234 0.76 -11.69 10.58
N THR A 235 -0.01 -12.41 9.76
CA THR A 235 0.43 -13.65 9.13
C THR A 235 0.85 -13.52 7.68
N TYR A 236 0.45 -12.45 6.97
CA TYR A 236 0.63 -12.31 5.52
C TYR A 236 2.10 -12.32 5.06
N TYR A 237 3.01 -11.79 5.88
CA TYR A 237 4.44 -11.68 5.56
C TYR A 237 5.30 -12.85 6.04
N LEU A 238 4.80 -13.66 6.97
CA LEU A 238 5.52 -14.82 7.50
C LEU A 238 6.04 -15.77 6.40
N PRO A 239 5.28 -16.12 5.35
CA PRO A 239 5.77 -17.00 4.28
C PRO A 239 7.00 -16.42 3.59
N ARG A 240 6.96 -15.12 3.27
CA ARG A 240 8.01 -14.41 2.52
C ARG A 240 9.27 -14.24 3.36
N LEU A 241 9.11 -13.85 4.62
CA LEU A 241 10.23 -13.70 5.57
C LEU A 241 10.93 -15.04 5.84
N LYS A 242 10.18 -16.12 6.06
CA LYS A 242 10.74 -17.46 6.27
C LYS A 242 11.40 -18.01 5.01
N PHE A 243 10.83 -17.75 3.84
CA PHE A 243 11.45 -18.13 2.57
C PHE A 243 12.78 -17.39 2.34
N LEU A 244 12.83 -16.08 2.58
CA LEU A 244 14.07 -15.30 2.49
C LEU A 244 15.12 -15.77 3.50
N ALA A 245 14.72 -16.13 4.72
CA ALA A 245 15.62 -16.74 5.70
C ALA A 245 16.19 -18.07 5.19
N ALA A 246 15.38 -18.90 4.52
CA ALA A 246 15.84 -20.14 3.91
C ALA A 246 16.85 -19.89 2.78
N GLN A 247 16.63 -18.85 1.96
CA GLN A 247 17.58 -18.41 0.92
C GLN A 247 18.92 -18.02 1.56
N ASN A 248 18.90 -17.17 2.59
CA ASN A 248 20.10 -16.75 3.30
C ASN A 248 20.82 -17.95 3.93
N ALA A 249 20.10 -18.83 4.62
CA ALA A 249 20.67 -20.01 5.27
C ALA A 249 21.34 -20.96 4.26
N LEU A 250 20.73 -21.14 3.08
CA LEU A 250 21.29 -21.94 2.00
C LEU A 250 22.58 -21.31 1.45
N ALA A 251 22.59 -19.99 1.23
CA ALA A 251 23.75 -19.26 0.74
C ALA A 251 24.90 -19.20 1.75
N GLU A 252 24.61 -19.18 3.05
CA GLU A 252 25.59 -19.28 4.13
C GLU A 252 26.04 -20.73 4.43
N HIS A 253 25.63 -21.71 3.62
CA HIS A 253 25.94 -23.13 3.81
C HIS A 253 25.54 -23.67 5.21
N ARG A 254 24.42 -23.20 5.76
CA ARG A 254 23.84 -23.75 6.99
C ARG A 254 23.38 -25.19 6.77
N SER A 255 23.13 -25.91 7.86
CA SER A 255 22.73 -27.32 7.79
C SER A 255 21.41 -27.50 7.03
N GLN A 256 21.27 -28.62 6.32
CA GLN A 256 20.04 -28.95 5.61
C GLN A 256 18.82 -29.00 6.52
N THR A 257 19.00 -29.37 7.80
CA THR A 257 17.94 -29.34 8.81
C THR A 257 17.38 -27.93 9.02
N VAL A 258 18.25 -26.92 9.16
CA VAL A 258 17.83 -25.52 9.32
C VAL A 258 17.09 -25.03 8.08
N VAL A 259 17.63 -25.30 6.89
CA VAL A 259 16.99 -24.90 5.63
C VAL A 259 15.62 -25.59 5.48
N SER A 260 15.52 -26.88 5.78
CA SER A 260 14.25 -27.61 5.71
C SER A 260 13.20 -27.04 6.66
N GLN A 261 13.58 -26.77 7.91
CA GLN A 261 12.69 -26.19 8.90
C GLN A 261 12.13 -24.83 8.44
N LEU A 262 12.99 -23.94 7.94
CA LEU A 262 12.56 -22.64 7.42
C LEU A 262 11.60 -22.79 6.23
N LEU A 263 11.83 -23.76 5.36
CA LEU A 263 10.94 -24.05 4.23
C LEU A 263 9.61 -24.68 4.67
N ASP A 264 9.60 -25.51 5.71
CA ASP A 264 8.37 -26.05 6.30
C ASP A 264 7.52 -24.93 6.92
N GLU A 265 8.14 -24.02 7.67
CA GLU A 265 7.47 -22.85 8.24
C GLU A 265 6.94 -21.92 7.14
N ALA A 266 7.74 -21.64 6.11
CA ALA A 266 7.31 -20.83 4.96
C ALA A 266 6.09 -21.46 4.26
N LEU A 267 6.09 -22.77 4.03
CA LEU A 267 4.99 -23.50 3.39
C LEU A 267 3.72 -23.50 4.25
N ALA A 268 3.86 -23.71 5.56
CA ALA A 268 2.73 -23.73 6.48
C ALA A 268 1.98 -22.38 6.45
N PHE A 269 2.71 -21.27 6.57
CA PHE A 269 2.10 -19.95 6.48
C PHE A 269 1.64 -19.60 5.07
N ALA A 270 2.31 -20.08 4.01
CA ALA A 270 1.87 -19.85 2.64
C ALA A 270 0.46 -20.44 2.43
N ARG A 271 0.25 -21.68 2.87
CA ARG A 271 -1.05 -22.36 2.80
C ARG A 271 -2.11 -21.67 3.65
N LEU A 272 -1.76 -21.24 4.87
CA LEU A 272 -2.67 -20.49 5.74
C LEU A 272 -3.20 -19.22 5.04
N ASN A 273 -2.31 -18.48 4.37
CA ASN A 273 -2.64 -17.21 3.70
C ASN A 273 -3.04 -17.39 2.22
N ARG A 274 -3.17 -18.63 1.71
CA ARG A 274 -3.42 -18.93 0.28
C ARG A 274 -2.43 -18.25 -0.67
N ASN A 275 -1.16 -18.15 -0.26
CA ASN A 275 -0.07 -17.58 -1.04
C ASN A 275 0.56 -18.64 -1.95
N GLU A 276 -0.07 -18.87 -3.11
CA GLU A 276 0.38 -19.88 -4.10
C GLU A 276 1.79 -19.58 -4.64
N VAL A 277 2.18 -18.30 -4.69
CA VAL A 277 3.50 -17.86 -5.18
C VAL A 277 4.61 -18.45 -4.31
N ILE A 278 4.49 -18.32 -2.98
CA ILE A 278 5.48 -18.89 -2.06
C ILE A 278 5.44 -20.42 -2.05
N GLU A 279 4.28 -21.05 -2.21
CA GLU A 279 4.20 -22.53 -2.32
C GLU A 279 5.06 -23.04 -3.49
N VAL A 280 4.96 -22.39 -4.65
CA VAL A 280 5.77 -22.73 -5.83
C VAL A 280 7.26 -22.49 -5.56
N LYS A 281 7.63 -21.36 -4.96
CA LYS A 281 9.04 -21.04 -4.63
C LYS A 281 9.64 -22.05 -3.64
N VAL A 282 8.89 -22.47 -2.61
CA VAL A 282 9.32 -23.52 -1.68
C VAL A 282 9.54 -24.84 -2.40
N ALA A 283 8.60 -25.26 -3.26
CA ALA A 283 8.72 -26.51 -4.01
C ALA A 283 9.97 -26.52 -4.91
N ALA A 284 10.23 -25.40 -5.60
CA ALA A 284 11.42 -25.23 -6.43
C ALA A 284 12.72 -25.35 -5.62
N MET A 285 12.81 -24.67 -4.47
CA MET A 285 14.01 -24.72 -3.62
C MET A 285 14.26 -26.11 -3.04
N ARG A 286 13.20 -26.82 -2.61
CA ARG A 286 13.33 -28.20 -2.12
C ARG A 286 13.91 -29.14 -3.18
N ASN A 287 13.46 -29.00 -4.42
CA ASN A 287 13.97 -29.78 -5.53
C ASN A 287 15.45 -29.49 -5.79
N GLN A 288 15.88 -28.22 -5.69
CA GLN A 288 17.28 -27.85 -5.83
C GLN A 288 18.15 -28.46 -4.72
N VAL A 289 17.75 -28.31 -3.45
CA VAL A 289 18.50 -28.87 -2.31
C VAL A 289 18.69 -30.38 -2.45
N ARG A 290 17.66 -31.10 -2.94
CA ARG A 290 17.74 -32.55 -3.25
C ARG A 290 18.66 -32.88 -4.43
N GLN A 291 18.74 -32.03 -5.44
CA GLN A 291 19.63 -32.24 -6.59
C GLN A 291 21.10 -32.01 -6.22
N THR A 292 21.37 -30.99 -5.39
CA THR A 292 22.72 -30.71 -4.89
C THR A 292 23.22 -31.84 -3.97
N SER A 293 22.35 -32.44 -3.16
CA SER A 293 22.70 -33.59 -2.33
C SER A 293 22.89 -34.90 -3.11
N THR A 294 22.34 -34.99 -4.33
CA THR A 294 22.48 -36.16 -5.22
C THR A 294 23.53 -35.97 -6.33
N GLY A 295 24.32 -34.89 -6.29
CA GLY A 295 25.43 -34.64 -7.23
C GLY A 295 25.00 -34.25 -8.65
N LYS A 296 23.74 -33.86 -8.88
CA LYS A 296 23.27 -33.39 -10.20
C LYS A 296 23.46 -31.87 -10.33
N ALA A 297 23.95 -31.42 -11.49
CA ALA A 297 24.17 -30.01 -11.78
C ALA A 297 22.87 -29.20 -11.61
N THR A 298 22.90 -28.19 -10.73
CA THR A 298 21.78 -27.30 -10.45
C THR A 298 21.93 -25.97 -11.20
N LYS A 299 20.83 -25.45 -11.77
CA LYS A 299 20.78 -24.03 -12.16
C LYS A 299 20.68 -23.19 -10.88
N PRO A 300 21.44 -22.09 -10.74
CA PRO A 300 21.30 -21.21 -9.59
C PRO A 300 19.87 -20.64 -9.53
N LEU A 301 19.34 -20.48 -8.30
CA LEU A 301 18.16 -19.64 -8.10
C LEU A 301 18.52 -18.24 -8.62
N LEU A 302 17.57 -17.55 -9.24
CA LEU A 302 17.72 -16.12 -9.44
C LEU A 302 17.95 -15.50 -8.06
N THR A 303 18.98 -14.67 -7.92
CA THR A 303 19.24 -13.98 -6.66
C THR A 303 17.99 -13.22 -6.24
N PRO A 304 17.77 -12.98 -4.93
CA PRO A 304 16.68 -12.12 -4.49
C PRO A 304 16.70 -10.81 -5.32
N GLY A 305 15.58 -10.47 -5.97
CA GLY A 305 15.50 -9.37 -6.95
C GLY A 305 15.69 -9.71 -8.45
N GLN A 306 16.03 -10.95 -8.81
CA GLN A 306 16.18 -11.40 -10.21
C GLN A 306 15.08 -12.37 -10.70
N GLU A 307 14.08 -12.71 -9.88
CA GLU A 307 13.05 -13.72 -10.23
C GLU A 307 12.33 -13.45 -11.57
N PRO A 308 11.99 -14.49 -12.36
CA PRO A 308 11.46 -14.33 -13.70
C PRO A 308 9.99 -13.88 -13.66
N GLN A 309 9.69 -12.95 -14.56
CA GLN A 309 8.40 -12.31 -14.79
C GLN A 309 7.21 -13.29 -14.78
N MET A 310 6.18 -13.00 -13.98
CA MET A 310 4.81 -13.28 -14.42
C MET A 310 4.52 -12.30 -15.56
N LYS A 311 4.73 -12.73 -16.82
CA LYS A 311 4.20 -11.99 -17.97
C LYS A 311 2.71 -11.77 -17.70
N ALA A 312 2.29 -10.51 -17.63
CA ALA A 312 0.89 -10.18 -17.78
C ALA A 312 0.48 -10.76 -19.13
N GLN A 313 -0.32 -11.83 -19.12
CA GLN A 313 -0.94 -12.31 -20.34
C GLN A 313 -1.78 -11.15 -20.87
N PRO A 314 -1.68 -10.80 -22.16
CA PRO A 314 -2.60 -9.84 -22.74
C PRO A 314 -4.01 -10.41 -22.60
N GLU A 315 -4.91 -9.64 -21.98
CA GLU A 315 -6.33 -9.96 -21.98
C GLU A 315 -6.79 -10.06 -23.45
N LYS A 316 -7.42 -11.19 -23.79
CA LYS A 316 -8.23 -11.34 -25.00
C LYS A 316 -9.60 -10.75 -24.74
#